data_AF-A0A834MLR4-F1
#
_entry.id   AF-A0A834MLR4-F1
#
_cell.length_a   1.000
_cell.length_b   1.000
_cell.length_c   1.000
_cell.angle_alpha   90.00
_cell.angle_beta   90.00
_cell.angle_gamma   90.00
#
_symmetry.space_group_name_H-M   'P 1'
#
loop_
_entity.id
_entity.type
_entity.pdbx_description
1 polymer ?
#
loop_
_entity_poly.entity_id
_entity_poly.type
_entity_poly.pdbx_seq_one_letter_code
_entity_poly.pdbx_strand_id
1 'polypeptide(L)'
;MDNFCGSSFWNASLTWNTTDPDFTTCFEKTALVLLPVGVFWSFLPLELLFLKKSFYKPIAWNWRNVLKQTINWLLVLLCLFEFLSNIPEDIVLLKVNIFIPVLKMISFTASGVLSYKNTKHGYRSSGHQFVFWFLLALCGAPQFRTEIRNFETIKSVDNYFLPTTYMAYFPLVCIMLVLSSISEGTTETLFKGEVNIIRSIHRVFQE
;
A
#
# COMPACT_ATOMS: atom_id res chain seq x y z
N MET A 1 13.56 -4.11 -22.16
CA MET A 1 13.15 -4.55 -20.81
C MET A 1 13.56 -6.00 -20.53
N ASP A 2 13.80 -6.82 -21.57
CA ASP A 2 14.20 -8.23 -21.42
C ASP A 2 15.58 -8.39 -20.75
N ASN A 3 16.56 -7.55 -21.11
CA ASN A 3 17.87 -7.50 -20.44
C ASN A 3 17.81 -7.07 -18.96
N PHE A 4 16.71 -6.42 -18.55
CA PHE A 4 16.51 -6.01 -17.16
C PHE A 4 16.00 -7.17 -16.31
N CYS A 5 15.17 -8.06 -16.89
CA CYS A 5 14.61 -9.24 -16.22
C CYS A 5 15.38 -10.54 -16.44
N GLY A 6 16.38 -10.58 -17.33
CA GLY A 6 17.09 -11.82 -17.70
C GLY A 6 16.20 -12.85 -18.40
N SER A 7 14.97 -12.48 -18.76
CA SER A 7 13.93 -13.31 -19.37
C SER A 7 13.02 -12.44 -20.25
N SER A 8 12.19 -13.06 -21.10
CA SER A 8 11.26 -12.32 -21.97
C SER A 8 10.24 -11.54 -21.12
N PHE A 9 10.20 -10.22 -21.32
CA PHE A 9 9.36 -9.28 -20.60
C PHE A 9 7.87 -9.52 -20.88
N TRP A 10 7.51 -9.84 -22.13
CA TRP A 10 6.12 -10.10 -22.53
C TRP A 10 6.09 -11.25 -23.54
N ASN A 11 5.34 -12.30 -23.22
CA ASN A 11 5.19 -13.46 -24.10
C ASN A 11 3.71 -13.68 -24.45
N ALA A 12 3.33 -13.22 -25.65
CA ALA A 12 1.95 -13.28 -26.13
C ALA A 12 1.40 -14.73 -26.23
N SER A 13 2.26 -15.73 -26.38
CA SER A 13 1.87 -17.14 -26.43
C SER A 13 1.40 -17.68 -25.08
N LEU A 14 1.90 -17.13 -23.96
CA LEU A 14 1.47 -17.50 -22.60
C LEU A 14 0.22 -16.73 -22.14
N THR A 15 -0.01 -15.53 -22.68
CA THR A 15 -1.18 -14.70 -22.30
C THR A 15 -2.42 -14.94 -23.16
N TRP A 16 -2.24 -15.28 -24.45
CA TRP A 16 -3.36 -15.35 -25.41
C TRP A 16 -3.61 -16.75 -25.99
N ASN A 17 -2.63 -17.65 -25.93
CA ASN A 17 -2.69 -18.97 -26.57
C ASN A 17 -2.66 -20.14 -25.55
N THR A 18 -3.36 -19.97 -24.43
CA THR A 18 -3.53 -21.01 -23.39
C THR A 18 -4.90 -20.89 -22.71
N THR A 19 -5.38 -21.97 -22.12
CA THR A 19 -6.65 -22.02 -21.36
C THR A 19 -6.55 -21.41 -19.96
N ASP A 20 -5.34 -21.23 -19.43
CA ASP A 20 -5.03 -20.55 -18.17
C ASP A 20 -4.04 -19.40 -18.43
N PRO A 21 -4.52 -18.18 -18.75
CA PRO A 21 -3.63 -17.08 -19.09
C PRO A 21 -2.93 -16.58 -17.83
N ASP A 22 -1.64 -16.84 -17.73
CA ASP A 22 -0.77 -16.26 -16.71
C ASP A 22 0.15 -15.22 -17.34
N PHE A 23 0.40 -14.13 -16.62
CA PHE A 23 1.38 -13.14 -17.04
C PHE A 23 2.79 -13.66 -16.76
N THR A 24 3.78 -13.17 -17.51
CA THR A 24 5.18 -13.50 -17.23
C THR A 24 5.56 -12.96 -15.84
N THR A 25 6.31 -13.73 -15.05
CA THR A 25 6.70 -13.36 -13.67
C THR A 25 7.39 -12.00 -13.59
N CYS A 26 8.17 -11.64 -14.61
CA CYS A 26 8.80 -10.33 -14.75
C CYS A 26 7.77 -9.18 -14.91
N PHE A 27 6.73 -9.38 -15.72
CA PHE A 27 5.68 -8.38 -15.93
C PHE A 27 4.87 -8.16 -14.66
N GLU A 28 4.51 -9.24 -13.96
CA GLU A 28 3.80 -9.18 -12.67
C GLU A 28 4.62 -8.47 -11.58
N LYS A 29 5.91 -8.76 -11.48
CA LYS A 29 6.76 -8.14 -10.45
C LYS A 29 7.11 -6.68 -10.79
N THR A 30 7.11 -6.31 -12.08
CA THR A 30 7.57 -4.99 -12.54
C THR A 30 6.43 -4.07 -12.97
N ALA A 31 5.72 -4.40 -14.05
CA ALA A 31 4.75 -3.50 -14.67
C ALA A 31 3.54 -3.23 -13.75
N LEU A 32 3.07 -4.27 -13.06
CA LEU A 32 1.93 -4.20 -12.13
C LEU A 32 2.26 -3.35 -10.88
N VAL A 33 3.53 -3.25 -10.49
CA VAL A 33 3.96 -2.38 -9.37
C VAL A 33 4.26 -0.97 -9.87
N LEU A 34 4.84 -0.83 -11.07
CA LEU A 34 5.14 0.49 -11.65
C LEU A 34 3.87 1.30 -11.93
N LEU A 35 2.77 0.67 -12.29
CA LEU A 35 1.50 1.36 -12.57
C LEU A 35 0.96 2.12 -11.33
N PRO A 36 0.69 1.49 -10.18
CA PRO A 36 0.21 2.20 -8.99
C PRO A 36 1.23 3.22 -8.47
N VAL A 37 2.54 2.91 -8.57
CA VAL A 37 3.61 3.83 -8.18
C VAL A 37 3.64 5.06 -9.09
N GLY A 38 3.57 4.88 -10.42
CA GLY A 38 3.58 5.99 -11.38
C GLY A 38 2.39 6.93 -11.19
N VAL A 39 1.20 6.38 -10.94
CA VAL A 39 0.00 7.16 -10.59
C VAL A 39 0.25 7.93 -9.29
N PHE A 40 0.74 7.27 -8.24
CA PHE A 40 1.04 7.91 -6.96
C PHE A 40 1.97 9.13 -7.10
N TRP A 41 3.13 8.95 -7.73
CA TRP A 41 4.11 10.03 -7.90
C TRP A 41 3.62 11.17 -8.79
N SER A 42 2.75 10.89 -9.76
CA SER A 42 2.16 11.92 -10.62
C SER A 42 1.20 12.84 -9.86
N PHE A 43 0.42 12.28 -8.93
CA PHE A 43 -0.55 13.05 -8.12
C PHE A 43 0.06 13.68 -6.86
N LEU A 44 1.17 13.14 -6.35
CA LEU A 44 1.89 13.64 -5.17
C LEU A 44 2.20 15.16 -5.20
N PRO A 45 2.79 15.75 -6.27
CA PRO A 45 3.12 17.17 -6.28
C PRO A 45 1.88 18.06 -6.20
N LEU A 46 0.78 17.68 -6.84
CA LEU A 46 -0.48 18.42 -6.79
C LEU A 46 -1.00 18.46 -5.34
N GLU A 47 -0.99 17.32 -4.66
CA GLU A 47 -1.47 17.21 -3.29
C GLU A 47 -0.62 18.03 -2.30
N LEU A 48 0.70 18.04 -2.48
CA LEU A 48 1.61 18.88 -1.70
C LEU A 48 1.35 20.39 -1.92
N LEU A 49 0.98 20.81 -3.12
CA LEU A 49 0.59 22.20 -3.40
C LEU A 49 -0.72 22.57 -2.70
N PHE A 50 -1.72 21.68 -2.74
CA PHE A 50 -2.98 21.89 -2.01
C PHE A 50 -2.77 21.95 -0.50
N LEU A 51 -1.91 21.10 0.05
CA LEU A 51 -1.53 21.12 1.46
C LEU A 51 -0.86 22.44 1.88
N LYS A 52 0.07 22.95 1.06
CA LYS A 52 0.75 24.23 1.36
C LYS A 52 -0.20 25.43 1.37
N LYS A 53 -1.25 25.40 0.55
CA LYS A 53 -2.23 26.49 0.46
C LYS A 53 -3.27 26.47 1.59
N SER A 54 -3.37 25.35 2.30
CA SER A 54 -4.41 25.06 3.26
C SER A 54 -3.98 25.40 4.69
N PHE A 55 -4.67 26.34 5.34
CA PHE A 55 -4.47 26.76 6.74
C PHE A 55 -5.49 26.12 7.70
N TYR A 56 -5.90 24.86 7.49
CA TYR A 56 -6.85 24.21 8.40
C TYR A 56 -6.21 23.77 9.72
N LYS A 57 -7.05 23.69 10.77
CA LYS A 57 -6.66 23.22 12.10
C LYS A 57 -6.30 21.72 12.04
N PRO A 58 -5.32 21.26 12.84
CA PRO A 58 -4.91 19.85 12.87
C PRO A 58 -6.09 18.93 13.24
N ILE A 59 -6.22 17.80 12.54
CA ILE A 59 -7.17 16.74 12.92
C ILE A 59 -6.61 16.03 14.15
N ALA A 60 -7.45 15.85 15.17
CA ALA A 60 -7.09 15.08 16.35
C ALA A 60 -6.73 13.63 15.96
N TRP A 61 -5.68 13.09 16.59
CA TRP A 61 -5.24 11.71 16.35
C TRP A 61 -6.37 10.73 16.66
N ASN A 62 -6.89 10.09 15.62
CA ASN A 62 -7.89 9.04 15.73
C ASN A 62 -7.21 7.66 15.66
N TRP A 63 -7.77 6.68 16.35
CA TRP A 63 -7.37 5.27 16.29
C TRP A 63 -7.21 4.76 14.85
N ARG A 64 -8.07 5.18 13.92
CA ARG A 64 -7.98 4.79 12.50
C ARG A 64 -6.72 5.30 11.82
N ASN A 65 -6.29 6.52 12.12
CA ASN A 65 -5.07 7.08 11.55
C ASN A 65 -3.83 6.41 12.15
N VAL A 66 -3.89 6.03 13.44
CA VAL A 66 -2.87 5.20 14.07
C VAL A 66 -2.77 3.86 13.36
N LEU A 67 -3.88 3.16 13.13
CA LEU A 67 -3.90 1.89 12.41
C LEU A 67 -3.31 1.99 11.00
N LYS A 68 -3.72 2.99 10.22
CA LYS A 68 -3.14 3.24 8.88
C LYS A 68 -1.63 3.39 8.98
N GLN A 69 -1.15 4.21 9.92
CA GLN A 69 0.28 4.42 10.09
C GLN A 69 1.01 3.14 10.51
N THR A 70 0.44 2.36 11.43
CA THR A 70 1.01 1.09 11.89
C THR A 70 1.12 0.07 10.76
N ILE A 71 0.06 -0.10 9.96
CA ILE A 71 0.09 -1.04 8.83
C ILE A 71 1.06 -0.56 7.75
N ASN A 72 1.14 0.75 7.49
CA ASN A 72 2.10 1.29 6.52
C ASN A 72 3.55 1.02 6.95
N TRP A 73 3.87 1.20 8.23
CA TRP A 73 5.19 0.85 8.76
C TRP A 73 5.47 -0.65 8.67
N LEU A 74 4.48 -1.49 8.96
CA LEU A 74 4.61 -2.94 8.82
C LEU A 74 4.91 -3.34 7.35
N LEU A 75 4.24 -2.72 6.38
CA LEU A 75 4.51 -2.94 4.95
C LEU A 75 5.92 -2.51 4.54
N VAL A 76 6.43 -1.39 5.06
CA VAL A 76 7.81 -0.95 4.83
C VAL A 76 8.81 -1.98 5.39
N LEU A 77 8.56 -2.49 6.59
CA LEU A 77 9.40 -3.53 7.19
C LEU A 77 9.40 -4.81 6.37
N LEU A 78 8.24 -5.26 5.88
CA LEU A 78 8.16 -6.43 5.01
C LEU A 78 8.99 -6.23 3.73
N CYS A 79 8.89 -5.07 3.07
CA CYS A 79 9.72 -4.79 1.90
C CYS A 79 11.22 -4.69 2.23
N LEU A 80 11.58 -4.24 3.43
CA LEU A 80 12.97 -4.24 3.89
C LEU A 80 13.48 -5.68 4.07
N PHE A 81 12.68 -6.56 4.67
CA PHE A 81 13.01 -7.98 4.79
C PHE A 81 13.13 -8.66 3.43
N GLU A 82 12.22 -8.38 2.49
CA GLU A 82 12.34 -8.85 1.10
C GLU A 82 13.66 -8.38 0.47
N PHE A 83 14.00 -7.09 0.62
CA PHE A 83 15.26 -6.56 0.10
C PHE A 83 16.48 -7.28 0.70
N LEU A 84 16.54 -7.42 2.03
CA LEU A 84 17.67 -8.06 2.72
C LEU A 84 17.86 -9.52 2.30
N SER A 85 16.76 -10.26 2.11
CA SER A 85 16.82 -11.66 1.68
C SER A 85 17.26 -11.84 0.23
N ASN A 86 17.17 -10.81 -0.61
CA ASN A 86 17.63 -10.85 -2.01
C ASN A 86 19.08 -10.37 -2.19
N ILE A 87 19.76 -9.88 -1.14
CA ILE A 87 21.17 -9.44 -1.21
C ILE A 87 22.18 -10.56 -1.55
N PRO A 88 22.02 -11.84 -1.14
CA PRO A 88 23.09 -12.83 -1.31
C PRO A 88 23.16 -13.54 -2.68
N GLU A 89 22.29 -13.23 -3.66
CA GLU A 89 22.22 -13.96 -4.94
C GLU A 89 22.70 -13.17 -6.17
N ASP A 90 23.11 -13.90 -7.22
CA ASP A 90 23.89 -13.44 -8.40
C ASP A 90 23.37 -12.23 -9.20
N ILE A 91 24.32 -11.52 -9.83
CA ILE A 91 24.29 -10.12 -10.35
C ILE A 91 23.18 -9.78 -11.37
N VAL A 92 22.63 -10.74 -12.11
CA VAL A 92 21.73 -10.45 -13.26
C VAL A 92 20.24 -10.49 -12.90
N LEU A 93 19.80 -11.48 -12.12
CA LEU A 93 18.43 -11.54 -11.58
C LEU A 93 18.22 -10.56 -10.41
N LEU A 94 19.32 -10.11 -9.80
CA LEU A 94 19.37 -9.16 -8.70
C LEU A 94 18.71 -7.81 -9.03
N LYS A 95 18.78 -7.34 -10.29
CA LYS A 95 18.36 -5.97 -10.62
C LYS A 95 16.87 -5.75 -10.42
N VAL A 96 16.01 -6.68 -10.85
CA VAL A 96 14.55 -6.54 -10.68
C VAL A 96 14.14 -6.78 -9.24
N ASN A 97 14.68 -7.85 -8.65
CA ASN A 97 14.33 -8.26 -7.29
C ASN A 97 14.83 -7.28 -6.22
N ILE A 98 15.83 -6.45 -6.51
CA ILE A 98 16.22 -5.33 -5.64
C ILE A 98 15.43 -4.07 -5.99
N PHE A 99 15.32 -3.73 -7.27
CA PHE A 99 14.73 -2.46 -7.68
C PHE A 99 13.26 -2.33 -7.25
N ILE A 100 12.48 -3.41 -7.37
CA ILE A 100 11.06 -3.40 -7.04
C ILE A 100 10.80 -3.21 -5.53
N PRO A 101 11.41 -3.98 -4.61
CA PRO A 101 11.27 -3.73 -3.18
C PRO A 101 11.72 -2.33 -2.76
N VAL A 102 12.81 -1.82 -3.33
CA VAL A 102 13.27 -0.44 -3.07
C VAL A 102 12.23 0.58 -3.51
N LEU A 103 11.69 0.44 -4.72
CA LEU A 103 10.65 1.34 -5.24
C LEU A 103 9.38 1.31 -4.38
N LYS A 104 8.97 0.12 -3.91
CA LYS A 104 7.86 -0.04 -2.95
C LYS A 104 8.17 0.65 -1.63
N MET A 105 9.36 0.46 -1.05
CA MET A 105 9.78 1.09 0.21
C MET A 105 9.70 2.62 0.12
N ILE A 106 10.23 3.21 -0.96
CA ILE A 106 10.18 4.67 -1.15
C ILE A 106 8.72 5.13 -1.26
N SER A 107 7.89 4.40 -2.02
CA SER A 107 6.49 4.76 -2.25
C SER A 107 5.63 4.64 -0.98
N PHE A 108 5.79 3.58 -0.19
CA PHE A 108 5.09 3.41 1.09
C PHE A 108 5.55 4.43 2.14
N THR A 109 6.84 4.76 2.16
CA THR A 109 7.36 5.81 3.04
C THR A 109 6.76 7.16 2.66
N ALA A 110 6.75 7.51 1.37
CA ALA A 110 6.14 8.73 0.87
C ALA A 110 4.63 8.79 1.18
N SER A 111 3.92 7.68 0.98
CA SER A 111 2.50 7.52 1.31
C SER A 111 2.23 7.75 2.81
N GLY A 112 3.04 7.16 3.69
CA GLY A 112 2.94 7.38 5.14
C GLY A 112 3.24 8.82 5.56
N VAL A 113 4.28 9.44 4.99
CA VAL A 113 4.61 10.85 5.24
C VAL A 113 3.48 11.77 4.79
N LEU A 114 2.88 11.48 3.63
CA LEU A 114 1.74 12.21 3.12
C LEU A 114 0.52 12.06 4.05
N SER A 115 0.20 10.84 4.48
CA SER A 115 -0.89 10.58 5.44
C SER A 115 -0.68 11.33 6.76
N TYR A 116 0.56 11.36 7.26
CA TYR A 116 0.92 12.13 8.45
C TYR A 116 0.73 13.65 8.25
N LYS A 117 1.22 14.19 7.12
CA LYS A 117 1.06 15.62 6.80
C LYS A 117 -0.40 16.01 6.60
N ASN A 118 -1.19 15.17 5.93
CA ASN A 118 -2.62 15.34 5.74
C ASN A 118 -3.34 15.47 7.09
N THR A 119 -3.02 14.58 8.04
CA THR A 119 -3.57 14.64 9.40
C THR A 119 -3.18 15.94 10.12
N LYS A 120 -1.90 16.33 10.04
CA LYS A 120 -1.38 17.52 10.71
C LYS A 120 -1.98 18.83 10.19
N HIS A 121 -2.31 18.90 8.91
CA HIS A 121 -2.90 20.10 8.27
C HIS A 121 -4.42 20.03 8.17
N GLY A 122 -5.05 19.03 8.79
CA GLY A 122 -6.51 18.90 8.78
C GLY A 122 -7.12 18.55 7.42
N TYR A 123 -6.31 18.07 6.47
CA TYR A 123 -6.74 17.79 5.10
C TYR A 123 -7.20 16.34 4.97
N ARG A 124 -8.49 16.14 4.72
CA ARG A 124 -9.08 14.82 4.50
C ARG A 124 -8.93 14.37 3.05
N SER A 125 -7.70 14.11 2.62
CA SER A 125 -7.46 13.46 1.32
C SER A 125 -7.58 11.94 1.44
N SER A 126 -8.81 11.43 1.45
CA SER A 126 -9.05 9.98 1.37
C SER A 126 -8.89 9.45 -0.06
N GLY A 127 -9.13 10.28 -1.07
CA GLY A 127 -9.18 9.87 -2.47
C GLY A 127 -7.84 9.40 -3.03
N HIS A 128 -6.77 10.17 -2.85
CA HIS A 128 -5.45 9.82 -3.38
C HIS A 128 -4.92 8.50 -2.79
N GLN A 129 -5.00 8.38 -1.46
CA GLN A 129 -4.64 7.16 -0.75
C GLN A 129 -5.48 5.97 -1.22
N PHE A 130 -6.81 6.13 -1.32
CA PHE A 130 -7.69 5.07 -1.81
C PHE A 130 -7.30 4.60 -3.22
N VAL A 131 -7.09 5.51 -4.18
CA VAL A 131 -6.71 5.15 -5.55
C VAL A 131 -5.38 4.40 -5.58
N PHE A 132 -4.39 4.84 -4.81
CA PHE A 132 -3.10 4.16 -4.72
C PHE A 132 -3.25 2.72 -4.21
N TRP A 133 -3.89 2.53 -3.05
CA TRP A 133 -4.09 1.20 -2.45
C TRP A 133 -4.99 0.31 -3.30
N PHE A 134 -5.98 0.90 -3.99
CA PHE A 134 -6.89 0.17 -4.88
C PHE A 134 -6.15 -0.38 -6.09
N LEU A 135 -5.37 0.46 -6.77
CA LEU A 135 -4.55 0.04 -7.91
C LEU A 135 -3.51 -1.00 -7.48
N LEU A 136 -2.91 -0.84 -6.30
CA LEU A 136 -1.95 -1.81 -5.77
C LEU A 136 -2.59 -3.17 -5.46
N ALA A 137 -3.81 -3.18 -4.90
CA ALA A 137 -4.57 -4.41 -4.66
C ALA A 137 -5.01 -5.08 -5.98
N LEU A 138 -5.52 -4.28 -6.93
CA LEU A 138 -5.98 -4.76 -8.22
C LEU A 138 -4.82 -5.35 -9.05
N CYS A 139 -3.69 -4.64 -9.10
CA CYS A 139 -2.49 -5.11 -9.82
C CYS A 139 -1.75 -6.21 -9.05
N GLY A 140 -1.93 -6.32 -7.73
CA GLY A 140 -1.31 -7.39 -6.93
C GLY A 140 -2.08 -8.72 -6.97
N ALA A 141 -3.35 -8.72 -7.35
CA ALA A 141 -4.18 -9.92 -7.35
C ALA A 141 -3.69 -11.06 -8.29
N PRO A 142 -3.24 -10.79 -9.53
CA PRO A 142 -2.68 -11.83 -10.41
C PRO A 142 -1.43 -12.47 -9.79
N GLN A 143 -0.53 -11.64 -9.27
CA GLN A 143 0.69 -12.10 -8.62
C GLN A 143 0.38 -12.96 -7.37
N PHE A 144 -0.65 -12.62 -6.60
CA PHE A 144 -1.10 -13.43 -5.46
C PHE A 144 -1.57 -14.83 -5.88
N ARG A 145 -2.32 -14.95 -6.99
CA ARG A 145 -2.73 -16.24 -7.56
C ARG A 145 -1.51 -17.08 -7.94
N THR A 146 -0.52 -16.48 -8.61
CA THR A 146 0.71 -17.16 -9.02
C THR A 146 1.50 -17.69 -7.82
N GLU A 147 1.65 -16.88 -6.77
CA GLU A 147 2.40 -17.28 -5.56
C GLU A 147 1.69 -18.38 -4.75
N ILE A 148 0.34 -18.39 -4.70
CA ILE A 148 -0.41 -19.49 -4.08
C ILE A 148 -0.14 -20.81 -4.81
N ARG A 149 -0.21 -20.80 -6.14
CA ARG A 149 0.03 -22.00 -6.94
C ARG A 149 1.46 -22.49 -6.79
N ASN A 150 2.42 -21.57 -6.70
CA ASN A 150 3.81 -21.91 -6.42
C ASN A 150 3.96 -22.57 -5.04
N PHE A 151 3.28 -22.07 -4.02
CA PHE A 151 3.32 -22.63 -2.66
C PHE A 151 2.86 -24.09 -2.60
N GLU A 152 1.86 -24.48 -3.39
CA GLU A 152 1.40 -25.88 -3.47
C GLU A 152 2.42 -26.82 -4.12
N THR A 153 3.33 -26.29 -4.96
CA THR A 153 4.31 -27.07 -5.71
C THR A 153 5.71 -27.13 -5.07
N ILE A 154 6.02 -26.25 -4.11
CA ILE A 154 7.33 -26.20 -3.45
C ILE A 154 7.45 -27.32 -2.41
N LYS A 155 8.39 -28.25 -2.61
CA LYS A 155 8.71 -29.36 -1.69
C LYS A 155 9.95 -29.12 -0.80
N SER A 156 10.69 -28.03 -0.98
CA SER A 156 11.97 -27.76 -0.31
C SER A 156 11.90 -26.61 0.70
N VAL A 157 12.53 -26.80 1.87
CA VAL A 157 12.49 -25.93 3.06
C VAL A 157 13.18 -24.57 2.85
N ASP A 158 14.07 -24.47 1.87
CA ASP A 158 14.94 -23.30 1.71
C ASP A 158 14.27 -22.11 0.98
N ASN A 159 13.15 -22.32 0.27
CA ASN A 159 12.51 -21.30 -0.57
C ASN A 159 11.15 -20.78 -0.05
N TYR A 160 10.78 -21.08 1.20
CA TYR A 160 9.48 -20.65 1.75
C TYR A 160 9.40 -19.15 2.08
N PHE A 161 10.52 -18.45 2.22
CA PHE A 161 10.54 -17.08 2.73
C PHE A 161 9.82 -16.08 1.82
N LEU A 162 10.07 -16.14 0.50
CA LEU A 162 9.53 -15.18 -0.46
C LEU A 162 8.00 -15.33 -0.65
N PRO A 163 7.46 -16.55 -0.87
CA PRO A 163 6.01 -16.75 -0.95
C PRO A 163 5.30 -16.41 0.37
N THR A 164 5.89 -16.79 1.51
CA THR A 164 5.30 -16.52 2.84
C THR A 164 5.19 -15.03 3.12
N THR A 165 6.24 -14.26 2.80
CA THR A 165 6.24 -12.81 2.97
C THR A 165 5.19 -12.14 2.10
N TYR A 166 5.03 -12.61 0.86
CA TYR A 166 4.01 -12.09 -0.05
C TYR A 166 2.57 -12.40 0.42
N MET A 167 2.35 -13.58 1.02
CA MET A 167 1.07 -13.95 1.62
C MET A 167 0.70 -13.08 2.82
N ALA A 168 1.67 -12.56 3.57
CA ALA A 168 1.40 -11.57 4.63
C ALA A 168 1.19 -10.16 4.06
N TYR A 169 1.94 -9.79 3.01
CA TYR A 169 1.88 -8.48 2.38
C TYR A 169 0.50 -8.20 1.74
N PHE A 170 -0.06 -9.12 0.95
CA PHE A 170 -1.28 -8.87 0.20
C PHE A 170 -2.52 -8.59 1.08
N PRO A 171 -2.80 -9.35 2.16
CA PRO A 171 -3.87 -9.04 3.11
C PRO A 171 -3.70 -7.67 3.77
N LEU A 172 -2.46 -7.27 4.12
CA LEU A 172 -2.21 -5.95 4.70
C LEU A 172 -2.55 -4.82 3.72
N VAL A 173 -2.23 -4.99 2.44
CA VAL A 173 -2.65 -4.06 1.36
C VAL A 173 -4.17 -4.00 1.26
N CYS A 174 -4.87 -5.13 1.31
CA CYS A 174 -6.34 -5.18 1.29
C CYS A 174 -6.95 -4.48 2.53
N ILE A 175 -6.39 -4.70 3.72
CA ILE A 175 -6.83 -4.02 4.95
C ILE A 175 -6.62 -2.50 4.80
N MET A 176 -5.48 -2.06 4.25
CA MET A 176 -5.22 -0.64 3.98
C MET A 176 -6.17 -0.03 2.97
N LEU A 177 -6.55 -0.78 1.94
CA LEU A 177 -7.57 -0.37 0.98
C LEU A 177 -8.92 -0.13 1.69
N VAL A 178 -9.36 -1.07 2.54
CA VAL A 178 -10.59 -0.93 3.32
C VAL A 178 -10.52 0.25 4.29
N LEU A 179 -9.40 0.42 4.98
CA LEU A 179 -9.19 1.58 5.85
C LEU A 179 -9.15 2.91 5.10
N SER A 180 -8.71 2.89 3.83
CA SER A 180 -8.66 4.08 2.97
C SER A 180 -10.00 4.39 2.31
N SER A 181 -10.84 3.39 2.08
CA SER A 181 -12.19 3.56 1.51
C SER A 181 -13.18 4.12 2.52
N ILE A 182 -13.02 3.78 3.80
CA ILE A 182 -13.85 4.33 4.86
C ILE A 182 -13.41 5.77 5.11
N SER A 183 -14.26 6.72 4.69
CA SER A 183 -14.09 8.13 5.06
C SER A 183 -13.94 8.20 6.57
N GLU A 184 -12.94 8.95 7.05
CA GLU A 184 -12.76 9.19 8.49
C GLU A 184 -14.00 9.91 9.00
N GLY A 185 -15.01 9.17 9.43
CA GLY A 185 -16.22 9.73 10.01
C GLY A 185 -15.83 10.52 11.25
N THR A 186 -16.25 11.79 11.28
CA THR A 186 -16.25 12.66 12.47
C THR A 186 -17.26 12.12 13.50
N THR A 187 -17.21 10.82 13.82
CA THR A 187 -18.30 10.15 14.55
C THR A 187 -18.06 10.20 16.05
N GLU A 188 -16.82 10.18 16.53
CA GLU A 188 -16.54 10.27 17.98
C GLU A 188 -16.51 11.71 18.52
N THR A 189 -16.09 12.69 17.73
CA THR A 189 -16.02 14.09 18.21
C THR A 189 -17.39 14.76 18.23
N LEU A 190 -18.30 14.42 17.32
CA LEU A 190 -19.68 14.92 17.35
C LEU A 190 -20.47 14.31 18.50
N PHE A 191 -20.38 13.00 18.74
CA PHE A 191 -21.06 12.35 19.87
C PHE A 191 -20.57 12.88 21.22
N LYS A 192 -19.25 13.03 21.39
CA LYS A 192 -18.69 13.55 22.64
C LYS A 192 -18.97 15.04 22.84
N GLY A 193 -19.06 15.80 21.74
CA GLY A 193 -19.51 17.19 21.72
C GLY A 193 -20.97 17.34 22.14
N GLU A 194 -21.88 16.59 21.53
CA GLU A 194 -23.31 16.61 21.90
C GLU A 194 -23.54 16.17 23.35
N VAL A 195 -22.88 15.08 23.80
CA VAL A 195 -22.99 14.62 25.19
C VAL A 195 -22.46 15.66 26.19
N ASN A 196 -21.39 16.39 25.86
CA ASN A 196 -20.88 17.46 26.73
C ASN A 196 -21.78 18.69 26.73
N ILE A 197 -22.40 19.05 25.59
CA ILE A 197 -23.37 20.16 25.52
C ILE A 197 -24.62 19.83 26.35
N ILE A 198 -25.19 18.63 26.20
CA ILE A 198 -26.33 18.16 26.99
C ILE A 198 -26.00 18.19 28.50
N ARG A 199 -24.80 17.71 28.87
CA ARG A 199 -24.33 17.71 30.27
C ARG A 199 -24.04 19.12 30.81
N SER A 200 -23.76 20.09 29.95
CA SER A 200 -23.60 21.50 30.33
C SER A 200 -24.95 22.19 30.51
N ILE A 201 -25.91 21.95 29.61
CA ILE A 201 -27.29 22.46 29.71
C ILE A 201 -27.98 21.90 30.96
N HIS A 202 -27.80 20.61 31.25
CA HIS A 202 -28.36 20.00 32.45
C HIS A 202 -27.79 20.59 33.75
N ARG A 203 -26.52 21.05 33.77
CA ARG A 203 -25.94 21.71 34.94
C ARG A 203 -26.52 23.11 35.16
N VAL A 204 -26.79 23.86 34.09
CA VAL A 204 -27.40 25.20 34.17
C VAL A 204 -28.84 25.16 34.67
N PHE A 205 -29.56 24.06 34.45
CA PHE A 205 -30.97 23.91 34.86
C PHE A 205 -31.15 23.39 36.31
N GLN A 206 -30.06 23.06 37.02
CA GLN A 206 -30.10 22.58 38.41
C GLN A 206 -29.60 23.59 39.45
N GLU A 207 -29.15 24.77 39.03
CA GLU A 207 -28.90 25.93 39.90
C GLU A 207 -30.08 26.90 39.85
#